data_AF-A0A0S8IZF7-F1
#
_entry.id   AF-A0A0S8IZF7-F1
#
_cell.length_a   1.000
_cell.length_b   1.000
_cell.length_c   1.000
_cell.angle_alpha   90.00
_cell.angle_beta   90.00
_cell.angle_gamma   90.00
#
_symmetry.space_group_name_H-M   'P 1'
#
loop_
_entity.id
_entity.type
_entity.pdbx_description
1 polymer ?
#
loop_
_entity_poly.entity_id
_entity_poly.type
_entity_poly.pdbx_seq_one_letter_code
_entity_poly.pdbx_strand_id
1 'polypeptide(L)'
;DYFFTPAFMFFAILLGLGAAGLLRSIGEVVEKYKSKNTFLRFTGYLVLVFLLFLPLLTFSKNFNSPNNRRGNYLPWDYAYNLLNSCAQDAILFTNGDNDTFPLWFIQEVEGVRKDVRVVNLSLLNTHWYILQLKNRMGVPVSFSDKEIERLIPMRTQDGRVFRVQDIMINDILDANKWKQPIYFATTVSPDNKIYKGELLDEHLKMEGMAYRVVREKGRYLVDVEKMEKKLFEEFKFRAISDPNVKKNENDLRLLANYSSSFLTLADTLRRAGEYQRAEEVGLMNLGMLPWDWRPYGFLVQLYGEMGELDKAEELMEKNEILETDKKDYIYMSLAQLYRSQGEQDKSVELMNRLLEGDPPFKPALQFLLSHYYEKKDREQLIFLLERWIARNPNDNNAISALNQMKSPDFKFPSSESTGQNP
;
A
#
# COMPACT_ATOMS: atom_id res chain seq x y z
N ASP A 1 13.23 -2.94 -15.99
CA ASP A 1 12.77 -4.21 -15.42
C ASP A 1 13.96 -5.11 -15.15
N TYR A 2 14.07 -5.67 -13.94
CA TYR A 2 15.21 -6.51 -13.55
C TYR A 2 15.29 -7.80 -14.39
N PHE A 3 14.16 -8.23 -14.97
CA PHE A 3 14.07 -9.32 -15.96
C PHE A 3 14.96 -9.12 -17.18
N PHE A 4 15.22 -7.86 -17.57
CA PHE A 4 16.06 -7.57 -18.73
C PHE A 4 17.53 -7.39 -18.38
N THR A 5 17.92 -7.48 -17.10
CA THR A 5 19.33 -7.33 -16.69
C THR A 5 20.24 -8.31 -17.44
N PRO A 6 19.92 -9.62 -17.56
CA PRO A 6 20.73 -10.54 -18.36
C PRO A 6 20.79 -10.15 -19.84
N ALA A 7 19.67 -9.67 -20.40
CA ALA A 7 19.63 -9.20 -21.78
C ALA A 7 20.52 -7.96 -21.98
N PHE A 8 20.49 -6.98 -21.08
CA PHE A 8 21.37 -5.81 -21.14
C PHE A 8 22.84 -6.19 -21.01
N MET A 9 23.18 -7.14 -20.12
CA MET A 9 24.54 -7.67 -20.01
C MET A 9 25.00 -8.32 -21.33
N PHE A 10 24.13 -9.14 -21.93
CA PHE A 10 24.41 -9.79 -23.20
C PHE A 10 24.61 -8.78 -24.35
N PHE A 11 23.73 -7.79 -24.47
CA PHE A 11 23.87 -6.72 -25.46
C PHE A 11 25.13 -5.88 -25.24
N ALA A 12 25.50 -5.59 -23.98
CA ALA A 12 26.74 -4.87 -23.67
C ALA A 12 27.98 -5.64 -24.14
N ILE A 13 28.01 -6.96 -23.97
CA ILE A 13 29.08 -7.83 -24.48
C ILE A 13 29.14 -7.77 -26.02
N LEU A 14 28.00 -7.92 -26.71
CA LEU A 14 27.94 -7.84 -28.17
C LEU A 14 28.39 -6.47 -28.71
N LEU A 15 27.98 -5.39 -28.07
CA LEU A 15 28.43 -4.04 -28.41
C LEU A 15 29.95 -3.88 -28.22
N GLY A 16 30.50 -4.44 -27.13
CA GLY A 16 31.95 -4.45 -26.89
C GLY A 16 32.73 -5.22 -27.97
N LEU A 17 32.24 -6.40 -28.37
CA LEU A 17 32.83 -7.19 -29.46
C LEU A 17 32.73 -6.46 -30.81
N GLY A 18 31.58 -5.85 -31.10
CA GLY A 18 31.37 -5.06 -32.31
C GLY A 18 32.29 -3.83 -32.38
N ALA A 19 32.44 -3.12 -31.26
CA ALA A 19 33.38 -1.99 -31.15
C ALA A 19 34.83 -2.46 -31.35
N ALA A 20 35.25 -3.55 -30.69
CA ALA A 20 36.59 -4.11 -30.87
C ALA A 20 36.87 -4.54 -32.33
N GLY A 21 35.89 -5.19 -32.98
CA GLY A 21 35.98 -5.55 -34.39
C GLY A 21 36.10 -4.34 -35.31
N LEU A 22 35.28 -3.30 -35.08
CA LEU A 22 35.34 -2.06 -35.84
C LEU A 22 36.69 -1.35 -35.68
N LEU A 23 37.21 -1.27 -34.45
CA LEU A 23 38.52 -0.68 -34.17
C LEU A 23 39.65 -1.43 -34.86
N ARG A 24 39.59 -2.77 -34.86
CA ARG A 24 40.55 -3.60 -35.59
C ARG A 24 40.49 -3.33 -37.09
N SER A 25 39.30 -3.31 -37.70
CA SER A 25 39.16 -3.03 -39.13
C SER A 25 39.65 -1.63 -39.51
N ILE A 26 39.40 -0.62 -38.68
CA ILE A 26 39.96 0.73 -38.86
C ILE A 26 41.48 0.69 -38.79
N GLY A 27 42.05 0.01 -37.80
CA GLY A 27 43.50 -0.17 -37.66
C GLY A 27 44.13 -0.84 -38.89
N GLU A 28 43.54 -1.93 -39.36
CA GLU A 28 43.97 -2.65 -40.56
C GLU A 28 43.91 -1.77 -41.83
N VAL A 29 42.87 -0.94 -41.99
CA VAL A 29 42.78 0.03 -43.09
C VAL A 29 43.87 1.09 -42.99
N VAL A 30 44.07 1.69 -41.81
CA VAL A 30 45.11 2.72 -41.60
C VAL A 30 46.51 2.16 -41.90
N GLU A 31 46.78 0.93 -41.48
CA GLU A 31 48.05 0.24 -41.71
C GLU A 31 48.25 -0.15 -43.19
N LYS A 32 47.21 -0.75 -43.81
CA LYS A 32 47.21 -1.19 -45.22
C LYS A 32 47.47 -0.04 -46.19
N TYR A 33 46.93 1.15 -45.93
CA TYR A 33 47.12 2.29 -46.81
C TYR A 33 48.42 3.07 -46.57
N LYS A 34 49.30 2.66 -45.62
CA LYS A 34 50.59 3.31 -45.29
C LYS A 34 50.52 4.85 -45.35
N SER A 35 49.38 5.41 -44.94
CA SER A 35 49.02 6.73 -45.43
C SER A 35 49.84 7.77 -44.68
N LYS A 36 50.67 8.52 -45.41
CA LYS A 36 51.22 9.80 -44.94
C LYS A 36 50.13 10.87 -44.84
N ASN A 37 48.90 10.58 -45.27
CA ASN A 37 47.77 11.49 -45.19
C ASN A 37 47.29 11.60 -43.74
N THR A 38 47.75 12.66 -43.07
CA THR A 38 47.40 13.03 -41.70
C THR A 38 45.88 13.04 -41.46
N PHE A 39 45.09 13.36 -42.49
CA PHE A 39 43.62 13.38 -42.43
C PHE A 39 43.02 12.01 -42.09
N LEU A 40 43.48 10.93 -42.72
CA LEU A 40 42.96 9.57 -42.49
C LEU A 40 43.28 9.03 -41.09
N ARG A 41 44.44 9.42 -40.53
CA ARG A 41 44.80 9.06 -39.15
C ARG A 41 43.95 9.85 -38.15
N PHE A 42 43.77 11.13 -38.40
CA PHE A 42 42.95 12.01 -37.58
C PHE A 42 41.48 11.55 -37.52
N THR A 43 40.90 11.16 -38.66
CA THR A 43 39.53 10.61 -38.69
C THR A 43 39.44 9.28 -37.93
N GLY A 44 40.42 8.39 -38.05
CA GLY A 44 40.49 7.15 -37.28
C GLY A 44 40.52 7.39 -35.76
N TYR A 45 41.34 8.34 -35.29
CA TYR A 45 41.37 8.73 -33.88
C TYR A 45 40.06 9.37 -33.41
N LEU A 46 39.42 10.21 -34.23
CA LEU A 46 38.11 10.78 -33.91
C LEU A 46 37.03 9.71 -33.76
N VAL A 47 37.01 8.70 -34.64
CA VAL A 47 36.07 7.57 -34.53
C VAL A 47 36.33 6.77 -33.26
N LEU A 48 37.59 6.51 -32.91
CA LEU A 48 37.96 5.85 -31.65
C LEU A 48 37.47 6.65 -30.43
N VAL A 49 37.74 7.95 -30.39
CA VAL A 49 37.29 8.84 -29.30
C VAL A 49 35.77 8.85 -29.21
N PHE A 50 35.07 8.93 -30.34
CA PHE A 50 33.61 8.89 -30.37
C PHE A 50 33.03 7.56 -29.86
N LEU A 51 33.61 6.43 -30.27
CA LEU A 51 33.20 5.10 -29.80
C LEU A 51 33.42 4.92 -28.29
N LEU A 52 34.50 5.47 -27.73
CA LEU A 52 34.75 5.48 -26.29
C LEU A 52 33.85 6.47 -25.54
N PHE A 53 33.41 7.54 -26.21
CA PHE A 53 32.53 8.55 -25.63
C PHE A 53 31.08 8.07 -25.50
N LEU A 54 30.59 7.20 -26.39
CA LEU A 54 29.21 6.68 -26.33
C LEU A 54 28.89 5.98 -24.99
N PRO A 55 29.70 5.02 -24.47
CA PRO A 55 29.48 4.45 -23.14
C PRO A 55 29.54 5.49 -22.02
N LEU A 56 30.42 6.49 -22.11
CA LEU A 56 30.51 7.57 -21.12
C LEU A 56 29.26 8.44 -21.09
N LEU A 57 28.67 8.74 -22.25
CA LEU A 57 27.38 9.43 -22.35
C LEU A 57 26.25 8.60 -21.73
N THR A 58 26.17 7.31 -22.07
CA THR A 58 25.17 6.40 -21.50
C THR A 58 25.34 6.28 -19.99
N PHE A 59 26.57 6.15 -19.50
CA PHE A 59 26.89 6.13 -18.08
C PHE A 59 26.47 7.44 -17.41
N SER A 60 26.88 8.60 -17.93
CA SER A 60 26.54 9.91 -17.38
C SER A 60 25.03 10.14 -17.30
N LYS A 61 24.28 9.79 -18.36
CA LYS A 61 22.80 9.86 -18.37
C LYS A 61 22.15 8.89 -17.38
N ASN A 62 22.78 7.74 -17.11
CA ASN A 62 22.25 6.74 -16.19
C ASN A 62 22.74 6.86 -14.74
N PHE A 63 23.83 7.59 -14.49
CA PHE A 63 24.45 7.68 -13.16
C PHE A 63 23.53 8.39 -12.16
N ASN A 64 22.92 9.49 -12.59
CA ASN A 64 21.88 10.22 -11.85
C ASN A 64 20.48 9.91 -12.39
N SER A 65 20.32 8.79 -13.11
CA SER A 65 19.01 8.41 -13.64
C SER A 65 18.04 8.13 -12.51
N PRO A 66 16.72 8.33 -12.76
CA PRO A 66 15.67 7.85 -11.89
C PRO A 66 15.73 6.34 -11.59
N ASN A 67 16.63 5.56 -12.20
CA ASN A 67 16.83 4.15 -11.86
C ASN A 67 17.90 3.91 -10.78
N ASN A 68 18.58 4.96 -10.31
CA ASN A 68 19.53 4.82 -9.21
C ASN A 68 18.79 4.43 -7.93
N ARG A 69 19.10 3.24 -7.40
CA ARG A 69 18.51 2.69 -6.16
C ARG A 69 19.45 2.81 -4.95
N ARG A 70 20.51 3.62 -5.05
CA ARG A 70 21.42 3.88 -3.94
C ARG A 70 20.64 4.39 -2.73
N GLY A 71 20.90 3.80 -1.56
CA GLY A 71 20.20 4.16 -0.33
C GLY A 71 18.77 3.62 -0.22
N ASN A 72 18.26 2.89 -1.22
CA ASN A 72 16.96 2.23 -1.12
C ASN A 72 17.06 0.95 -0.28
N TYR A 73 16.96 1.13 1.04
CA TYR A 73 16.90 0.04 2.02
C TYR A 73 15.47 -0.48 2.27
N LEU A 74 14.46 0.07 1.57
CA LEU A 74 13.05 -0.20 1.87
C LEU A 74 12.67 -1.68 1.75
N PRO A 75 13.06 -2.42 0.68
CA PRO A 75 12.73 -3.84 0.60
C PRO A 75 13.38 -4.66 1.71
N TRP A 76 14.61 -4.31 2.09
CA TRP A 76 15.35 -4.98 3.15
C TRP A 76 14.69 -4.72 4.51
N ASP A 77 14.39 -3.46 4.83
CA ASP A 77 13.78 -3.07 6.11
C ASP A 77 12.36 -3.62 6.24
N TYR A 78 11.57 -3.58 5.17
CA TYR A 78 10.27 -4.23 5.10
C TYR A 78 10.35 -5.73 5.39
N ALA A 79 11.26 -6.43 4.72
CA ALA A 79 11.45 -7.85 4.93
C ALA A 79 11.90 -8.15 6.38
N TYR A 80 12.85 -7.37 6.89
CA TYR A 80 13.36 -7.53 8.25
C TYR A 80 12.25 -7.32 9.28
N ASN A 81 11.45 -6.27 9.16
CA ASN A 81 10.38 -5.96 10.09
C ASN A 81 9.25 -7.00 10.03
N LEU A 82 8.88 -7.46 8.83
CA LEU A 82 7.87 -8.51 8.66
C LEU A 82 8.33 -9.86 9.22
N LEU A 83 9.58 -10.29 8.99
CA LEU A 83 10.11 -11.52 9.62
C LEU A 83 10.18 -11.37 11.14
N ASN A 84 10.66 -10.22 11.65
CA ASN A 84 10.75 -9.97 13.09
C ASN A 84 9.39 -9.77 13.76
N SER A 85 8.31 -9.61 13.01
CA SER A 85 6.95 -9.68 13.53
C SER A 85 6.56 -11.09 13.97
N CYS A 86 7.14 -12.11 13.35
CA CYS A 86 6.80 -13.51 13.61
C CYS A 86 7.56 -14.06 14.82
N ALA A 87 6.88 -14.87 15.63
CA ALA A 87 7.52 -15.69 16.67
C ALA A 87 8.55 -16.68 16.09
N GLN A 88 9.39 -17.25 16.95
CA GLN A 88 10.39 -18.25 16.56
C GLN A 88 9.73 -19.46 15.90
N ASP A 89 10.39 -20.00 14.86
CA ASP A 89 9.98 -21.20 14.13
C ASP A 89 8.61 -21.12 13.44
N ALA A 90 8.10 -19.90 13.24
CA ALA A 90 6.79 -19.65 12.67
C ALA A 90 6.66 -20.05 11.19
N ILE A 91 5.42 -20.26 10.75
CA ILE A 91 5.01 -20.31 9.35
C ILE A 91 4.36 -18.97 9.01
N LEU A 92 4.85 -18.30 7.98
CA LEU A 92 4.33 -17.01 7.52
C LEU A 92 3.76 -17.15 6.11
N PHE A 93 2.46 -16.98 5.97
CA PHE A 93 1.80 -16.88 4.68
C PHE A 93 1.95 -15.48 4.09
N THR A 94 2.42 -15.41 2.85
CA THR A 94 2.59 -14.18 2.06
C THR A 94 1.81 -14.28 0.76
N ASN A 95 1.59 -13.14 0.08
CA ASN A 95 0.67 -13.12 -1.05
C ASN A 95 1.38 -13.28 -2.41
N GLY A 96 2.37 -12.42 -2.70
CA GLY A 96 2.89 -12.21 -4.05
C GLY A 96 4.41 -12.07 -4.11
N ASP A 97 4.92 -11.59 -5.24
CA ASP A 97 6.35 -11.40 -5.47
C ASP A 97 6.94 -10.28 -4.59
N ASN A 98 6.25 -9.14 -4.53
CA ASN A 98 6.73 -7.92 -3.87
C ASN A 98 6.90 -8.05 -2.35
N ASP A 99 6.08 -8.88 -1.68
CA ASP A 99 6.23 -9.15 -0.24
C ASP A 99 7.10 -10.38 0.05
N THR A 100 7.21 -11.34 -0.88
CA THR A 100 7.91 -12.61 -0.65
C THR A 100 9.39 -12.55 -1.00
N PHE A 101 9.74 -12.00 -2.17
CA PHE A 101 11.12 -12.06 -2.65
C PHE A 101 12.11 -11.30 -1.76
N PRO A 102 11.76 -10.12 -1.19
CA PRO A 102 12.63 -9.47 -0.21
C PRO A 102 12.87 -10.33 1.04
N LEU A 103 11.87 -11.10 1.51
CA LEU A 103 12.02 -12.02 2.65
C LEU A 103 13.02 -13.12 2.32
N TRP A 104 12.85 -13.79 1.17
CA TRP A 104 13.79 -14.84 0.75
C TRP A 104 15.20 -14.31 0.55
N PHE A 105 15.36 -13.10 -0.01
CA PHE A 105 16.67 -12.48 -0.16
C PHE A 105 17.38 -12.35 1.19
N ILE A 106 16.74 -11.74 2.19
CA ILE A 106 17.39 -11.55 3.50
C ILE A 106 17.57 -12.86 4.28
N GLN A 107 16.71 -13.85 4.05
CA GLN A 107 16.89 -15.19 4.61
C GLN A 107 18.12 -15.86 3.99
N GLU A 108 18.16 -15.99 2.67
CA GLU A 108 19.17 -16.79 1.99
C GLU A 108 20.55 -16.11 1.93
N VAL A 109 20.57 -14.81 1.66
CA VAL A 109 21.82 -14.05 1.46
C VAL A 109 22.34 -13.48 2.78
N GLU A 110 21.48 -12.85 3.57
CA GLU A 110 21.88 -12.11 4.78
C GLU A 110 21.80 -12.95 6.06
N GLY A 111 21.20 -14.14 6.02
CA GLY A 111 21.11 -15.01 7.20
C GLY A 111 20.05 -14.62 8.22
N VAL A 112 19.13 -13.71 7.89
CA VAL A 112 18.16 -13.16 8.84
C VAL A 112 16.96 -14.09 8.98
N ARG A 113 16.58 -14.47 10.21
CA ARG A 113 15.35 -15.20 10.52
C ARG A 113 15.09 -16.42 9.62
N LYS A 114 16.14 -17.23 9.40
CA LYS A 114 16.05 -18.51 8.66
C LYS A 114 15.12 -19.54 9.34
N ASP A 115 14.71 -19.29 10.59
CA ASP A 115 13.73 -20.10 11.32
C ASP A 115 12.29 -19.93 10.83
N VAL A 116 11.95 -18.81 10.16
CA VAL A 116 10.59 -18.54 9.69
C VAL A 116 10.37 -19.18 8.32
N ARG A 117 9.32 -20.00 8.18
CA ARG A 117 8.98 -20.67 6.92
C ARG A 117 8.03 -19.78 6.14
N VAL A 118 8.53 -19.14 5.09
CA VAL A 118 7.74 -18.26 4.22
C VAL A 118 6.99 -19.08 3.17
N VAL A 119 5.66 -19.00 3.20
CA VAL A 119 4.73 -19.71 2.31
C VAL A 119 4.02 -18.71 1.41
N ASN A 120 4.44 -18.64 0.15
CA ASN A 120 3.82 -17.77 -0.85
C ASN A 120 2.56 -18.40 -1.43
N LEU A 121 1.42 -17.74 -1.25
CA LEU A 121 0.11 -18.25 -1.68
C LEU A 121 -0.01 -18.39 -3.20
N SER A 122 0.55 -17.47 -3.97
CA SER A 122 0.52 -17.54 -5.44
C SER A 122 1.21 -18.83 -5.95
N LEU A 123 2.37 -19.16 -5.39
CA LEU A 123 3.13 -20.38 -5.71
C LEU A 123 2.52 -21.63 -5.07
N LEU A 124 1.75 -21.50 -3.98
CA LEU A 124 1.06 -22.61 -3.32
C LEU A 124 0.02 -23.30 -4.20
N ASN A 125 -0.28 -22.75 -5.38
CA ASN A 125 -1.06 -23.42 -6.41
C ASN A 125 -0.26 -24.43 -7.25
N THR A 126 1.05 -24.56 -7.03
CA THR A 126 1.94 -25.42 -7.81
C THR A 126 2.46 -26.61 -6.99
N HIS A 127 2.38 -27.81 -7.55
CA HIS A 127 2.79 -29.04 -6.86
C HIS A 127 4.28 -29.02 -6.46
N TRP A 128 5.16 -28.50 -7.32
CA TRP A 128 6.59 -28.46 -7.05
C TRP A 128 6.92 -27.60 -5.81
N TYR A 129 6.19 -26.50 -5.62
CA TYR A 129 6.40 -25.61 -4.48
C TYR A 129 5.87 -26.25 -3.20
N ILE A 130 4.69 -26.89 -3.26
CA ILE A 130 4.15 -27.65 -2.11
C ILE A 130 5.13 -28.75 -1.68
N LEU A 131 5.70 -29.50 -2.64
CA LEU A 131 6.72 -30.53 -2.36
C LEU A 131 7.98 -29.91 -1.74
N GLN A 132 8.42 -28.74 -2.18
CA GLN A 132 9.54 -28.02 -1.58
C GLN A 132 9.26 -27.63 -0.12
N LEU A 133 8.07 -27.05 0.13
CA LEU A 133 7.65 -26.64 1.47
C LEU A 133 7.66 -27.83 2.44
N LYS A 134 7.07 -28.96 2.02
CA LYS A 134 6.99 -30.19 2.81
C LYS A 134 8.36 -30.83 3.02
N ASN A 135 9.07 -31.13 1.92
CA ASN A 135 10.23 -32.03 1.96
C ASN A 135 11.56 -31.31 2.25
N ARG A 136 11.64 -29.99 2.07
CA ARG A 136 12.87 -29.22 2.29
C ARG A 136 12.75 -28.16 3.38
N MET A 137 11.57 -27.56 3.55
CA MET A 137 11.38 -26.46 4.51
C MET A 137 10.70 -26.90 5.81
N GLY A 138 10.24 -28.16 5.89
CA GLY A 138 9.63 -28.72 7.09
C GLY A 138 8.26 -28.14 7.41
N VAL A 139 7.56 -27.58 6.41
CA VAL A 139 6.17 -27.14 6.59
C VAL A 139 5.28 -28.37 6.75
N PRO A 140 4.42 -28.43 7.77
CA PRO A 140 3.54 -29.56 8.01
C PRO A 140 2.48 -29.64 6.91
N VAL A 141 2.55 -30.69 6.09
CA VAL A 141 1.60 -31.00 5.03
C VAL A 141 1.15 -32.45 5.21
N SER A 142 -0.16 -32.70 5.28
CA SER A 142 -0.68 -34.05 5.55
C SER A 142 -0.73 -34.91 4.28
N PHE A 143 -0.91 -34.29 3.11
CA PHE A 143 -0.94 -34.97 1.84
C PHE A 143 0.38 -35.69 1.52
N SER A 144 0.28 -36.90 0.99
CA SER A 144 1.40 -37.61 0.38
C SER A 144 1.87 -36.93 -0.90
N ASP A 145 3.11 -37.22 -1.33
CA ASP A 145 3.71 -36.59 -2.51
C ASP A 145 2.87 -36.87 -3.78
N LYS A 146 2.30 -38.08 -3.89
CA LYS A 146 1.39 -38.46 -4.99
C LYS A 146 0.04 -37.73 -4.94
N GLU A 147 -0.46 -37.40 -3.75
CA GLU A 147 -1.69 -36.61 -3.62
C GLU A 147 -1.44 -35.15 -4.01
N ILE A 148 -0.30 -34.59 -3.60
CA ILE A 148 0.12 -33.22 -3.97
C ILE A 148 0.20 -33.05 -5.48
N GLU A 149 0.78 -34.02 -6.21
CA GLU A 149 0.86 -34.00 -7.67
C GLU A 149 -0.51 -34.02 -8.38
N ARG A 150 -1.56 -34.46 -7.68
CA ARG A 150 -2.92 -34.59 -8.21
C ARG A 150 -3.87 -33.50 -7.73
N LEU A 151 -3.40 -32.56 -6.90
CA LEU A 151 -4.23 -31.46 -6.43
C LEU A 151 -4.67 -30.58 -7.61
N ILE A 152 -5.97 -30.37 -7.70
CA ILE A 152 -6.61 -29.49 -8.69
C ILE A 152 -7.61 -28.56 -8.00
N PRO A 153 -7.86 -27.36 -8.54
CA PRO A 153 -8.95 -26.51 -8.07
C PRO A 153 -10.29 -27.23 -8.17
N MET A 154 -11.14 -27.08 -7.17
CA MET A 154 -12.48 -27.68 -7.12
C MET A 154 -13.54 -26.59 -7.20
N ARG A 155 -14.68 -26.88 -7.82
CA ARG A 155 -15.86 -26.02 -7.71
C ARG A 155 -16.73 -26.50 -6.56
N THR A 156 -17.05 -25.61 -5.63
CA THR A 156 -17.99 -25.88 -4.54
C THR A 156 -19.44 -25.80 -5.03
N GLN A 157 -20.38 -26.34 -4.26
CA GLN A 157 -21.80 -26.39 -4.62
C GLN A 157 -22.42 -25.00 -4.84
N ASP A 158 -21.89 -23.98 -4.17
CA ASP A 158 -22.27 -22.57 -4.30
C ASP A 158 -21.59 -21.85 -5.49
N GLY A 159 -20.87 -22.58 -6.33
CA GLY A 159 -20.22 -22.05 -7.54
C GLY A 159 -18.86 -21.36 -7.30
N ARG A 160 -18.37 -21.28 -6.06
CA ARG A 160 -17.03 -20.75 -5.80
C ARG A 160 -15.95 -21.70 -6.31
N VAL A 161 -14.82 -21.13 -6.73
CA VAL A 161 -13.62 -21.90 -7.10
C VAL A 161 -12.74 -22.00 -5.86
N PHE A 162 -12.65 -23.21 -5.31
CA PHE A 162 -11.75 -23.54 -4.22
C PHE A 162 -10.39 -23.92 -4.81
N ARG A 163 -9.41 -23.01 -4.70
CA ARG A 163 -8.10 -23.14 -5.34
C ARG A 163 -7.21 -24.09 -4.55
N VAL A 164 -6.13 -24.55 -5.19
CA VAL A 164 -5.15 -25.42 -4.53
C VAL A 164 -4.53 -24.72 -3.31
N GLN A 165 -4.24 -23.42 -3.40
CA GLN A 165 -3.78 -22.66 -2.23
C GLN A 165 -4.77 -22.68 -1.05
N ASP A 166 -6.09 -22.69 -1.31
CA ASP A 166 -7.11 -22.66 -0.25
C ASP A 166 -7.20 -24.05 0.43
N ILE A 167 -7.06 -25.12 -0.35
CA ILE A 167 -6.92 -26.49 0.15
C ILE A 167 -5.68 -26.59 1.05
N MET A 168 -4.55 -26.04 0.59
CA MET A 168 -3.27 -26.12 1.30
C MET A 168 -3.23 -25.27 2.56
N ILE A 169 -3.90 -24.11 2.61
CA ILE A 169 -4.06 -23.35 3.85
C ILE A 169 -4.76 -24.24 4.89
N ASN A 170 -5.92 -24.81 4.56
CA ASN A 170 -6.65 -25.71 5.47
C ASN A 170 -5.79 -26.88 5.94
N ASP A 171 -5.07 -27.54 5.02
CA ASP A 171 -4.21 -28.67 5.33
C ASP A 171 -3.06 -28.30 6.28
N ILE A 172 -2.35 -27.21 6.00
CA ILE A 172 -1.23 -26.74 6.84
C ILE A 172 -1.73 -26.38 8.24
N LEU A 173 -2.88 -25.69 8.35
CA LEU A 173 -3.47 -25.37 9.65
C LEU A 173 -3.81 -26.64 10.45
N ASP A 174 -4.42 -27.64 9.81
CA ASP A 174 -4.79 -28.91 10.44
C ASP A 174 -3.56 -29.78 10.80
N ALA A 175 -2.61 -29.92 9.87
CA ALA A 175 -1.41 -30.73 10.02
C ALA A 175 -0.44 -30.17 11.06
N ASN A 176 -0.39 -28.84 11.22
CA ASN A 176 0.45 -28.17 12.19
C ASN A 176 0.11 -28.57 13.65
N LYS A 177 -1.16 -28.89 13.95
CA LYS A 177 -1.60 -29.27 15.31
C LYS A 177 -1.13 -28.30 16.41
N TRP A 178 -1.08 -27.01 16.10
CA TRP A 178 -0.58 -25.93 16.98
C TRP A 178 0.89 -26.08 17.44
N LYS A 179 1.73 -26.83 16.71
CA LYS A 179 3.15 -27.00 17.04
C LYS A 179 3.96 -25.75 16.69
N GLN A 180 3.71 -25.16 15.53
CA GLN A 180 4.37 -23.93 15.08
C GLN A 180 3.38 -22.76 15.11
N PRO A 181 3.81 -21.55 15.48
CA PRO A 181 3.02 -20.34 15.27
C PRO A 181 2.72 -20.14 13.78
N ILE A 182 1.47 -19.84 13.43
CA ILE A 182 1.07 -19.53 12.05
C ILE A 182 0.72 -18.05 11.96
N TYR A 183 1.21 -17.39 10.92
CA TYR A 183 0.99 -15.98 10.63
C TYR A 183 0.54 -15.77 9.20
N PHE A 184 -0.23 -14.71 8.98
CA PHE A 184 -0.50 -14.13 7.67
C PHE A 184 0.09 -12.72 7.62
N ALA A 185 0.85 -12.40 6.57
CA ALA A 185 1.32 -11.03 6.35
C ALA A 185 0.14 -10.06 6.16
N THR A 186 0.34 -8.78 6.46
CA THR A 186 -0.71 -7.75 6.27
C THR A 186 -1.17 -7.60 4.83
N THR A 187 -0.32 -7.99 3.88
CA THR A 187 -0.57 -8.01 2.43
C THR A 187 -1.52 -9.12 1.97
N VAL A 188 -1.78 -10.12 2.81
CA VAL A 188 -2.72 -11.20 2.48
C VAL A 188 -4.15 -10.67 2.60
N SER A 189 -4.94 -10.82 1.53
CA SER A 189 -6.35 -10.39 1.51
C SER A 189 -7.23 -11.28 2.41
N PRO A 190 -8.38 -10.78 2.89
CA PRO A 190 -9.35 -11.58 3.64
C PRO A 190 -9.79 -12.86 2.91
N ASP A 191 -9.96 -12.81 1.58
CA ASP A 191 -10.33 -13.98 0.76
C ASP A 191 -9.31 -15.13 0.83
N ASN A 192 -8.07 -14.82 1.21
CA ASN A 192 -6.99 -15.77 1.39
C ASN A 192 -6.76 -16.15 2.87
N LYS A 193 -7.62 -15.70 3.78
CA LYS A 193 -7.62 -15.99 5.22
C LYS A 193 -8.86 -16.78 5.61
N ILE A 194 -9.27 -17.71 4.74
CA ILE A 194 -10.45 -18.56 4.95
C ILE A 194 -9.99 -19.92 5.46
N TYR A 195 -10.62 -20.39 6.53
CA TYR A 195 -10.44 -21.74 7.06
C TYR A 195 -11.78 -22.45 7.12
N LYS A 196 -11.87 -23.61 6.45
CA LYS A 196 -13.10 -24.45 6.40
C LYS A 196 -14.39 -23.68 6.06
N GLY A 197 -14.29 -22.65 5.22
CA GLY A 197 -15.41 -21.85 4.73
C GLY A 197 -15.71 -20.60 5.55
N GLU A 198 -15.01 -20.37 6.65
CA GLU A 198 -15.16 -19.20 7.53
C GLU A 198 -13.92 -18.31 7.48
N LEU A 199 -14.11 -17.00 7.61
CA LEU A 199 -13.01 -16.05 7.73
C LEU A 199 -12.28 -16.26 9.05
N LEU A 200 -10.96 -16.30 9.01
CA LEU A 200 -10.12 -16.39 10.20
C LEU A 200 -10.08 -15.08 11.00
N ASP A 201 -10.70 -13.99 10.54
CA ASP A 201 -10.60 -12.65 11.13
C ASP A 201 -10.88 -12.61 12.64
N GLU A 202 -11.75 -13.46 13.17
CA GLU A 202 -12.05 -13.56 14.61
C GLU A 202 -10.99 -14.35 15.40
N HIS A 203 -9.98 -14.89 14.73
CA HIS A 203 -8.88 -15.69 15.25
C HIS A 203 -7.51 -15.14 14.81
N LEU A 204 -7.47 -13.88 14.40
CA LEU A 204 -6.24 -13.19 14.01
C LEU A 204 -5.88 -12.11 15.02
N LYS A 205 -4.69 -12.24 15.62
CA LYS A 205 -4.09 -11.25 16.50
C LYS A 205 -2.93 -10.55 15.81
N MET A 206 -2.99 -9.22 15.70
CA MET A 206 -1.92 -8.44 15.09
C MET A 206 -0.71 -8.37 16.01
N GLU A 207 0.46 -8.78 15.50
CA GLU A 207 1.76 -8.69 16.17
C GLU A 207 2.77 -8.09 15.16
N GLY A 208 3.12 -6.81 15.31
CA GLY A 208 3.92 -6.06 14.33
C GLY A 208 3.21 -5.90 12.98
N MET A 209 3.80 -6.45 11.91
CA MET A 209 3.26 -6.43 10.54
C MET A 209 2.66 -7.78 10.10
N ALA A 210 2.32 -8.65 11.05
CA ALA A 210 1.76 -9.96 10.76
C ALA A 210 0.58 -10.28 11.68
N TYR A 211 -0.38 -11.02 11.15
CA TYR A 211 -1.54 -11.51 11.87
C TYR A 211 -1.28 -12.94 12.32
N ARG A 212 -1.12 -13.16 13.62
CA ARG A 212 -0.98 -14.49 14.23
C ARG A 212 -2.32 -15.17 14.31
N VAL A 213 -2.39 -16.44 13.90
CA VAL A 213 -3.54 -17.31 14.17
C VAL A 213 -3.54 -17.70 15.64
N VAL A 214 -4.61 -17.38 16.35
CA VAL A 214 -4.80 -17.63 17.79
C VAL A 214 -6.06 -18.43 18.06
N ARG A 215 -6.09 -19.13 19.20
CA ARG A 215 -7.30 -19.86 19.65
C ARG A 215 -8.35 -18.95 20.25
N GLU A 216 -7.91 -17.81 20.78
CA GLU A 216 -8.79 -16.77 21.28
C GLU A 216 -9.72 -16.30 20.17
N LYS A 217 -10.99 -16.13 20.51
CA LYS A 217 -12.00 -15.60 19.60
C LYS A 217 -12.22 -14.13 19.93
N GLY A 218 -12.02 -13.25 18.96
CA GLY A 218 -12.26 -11.82 19.09
C GLY A 218 -11.99 -11.10 17.78
N ARG A 219 -12.73 -10.02 17.53
CA ARG A 219 -12.51 -9.17 16.35
C ARG A 219 -11.41 -8.17 16.63
N TYR A 220 -10.55 -7.96 15.64
CA TYR A 220 -9.48 -6.95 15.70
C TYR A 220 -8.56 -7.13 16.91
N LEU A 221 -8.16 -8.37 17.21
CA LEU A 221 -7.24 -8.63 18.32
C LEU A 221 -5.87 -8.01 18.02
N VAL A 222 -5.28 -7.35 19.01
CA VAL A 222 -3.97 -6.69 18.91
C VAL A 222 -3.15 -7.00 20.16
N ASP A 223 -1.88 -7.36 19.98
CA ASP A 223 -0.92 -7.48 21.08
C ASP A 223 -0.22 -6.12 21.27
N VAL A 224 -0.81 -5.24 22.10
CA VAL A 224 -0.39 -3.83 22.26
C VAL A 224 1.09 -3.73 22.64
N GLU A 225 1.54 -4.48 23.64
CA GLU A 225 2.93 -4.44 24.12
C GLU A 225 3.91 -4.86 23.01
N LYS A 226 3.62 -5.94 22.27
CA LYS A 226 4.48 -6.34 21.15
C LYS A 226 4.44 -5.34 20.00
N MET A 227 3.28 -4.77 19.70
CA MET A 227 3.15 -3.76 18.65
C MET A 227 4.01 -2.54 18.96
N GLU A 228 3.93 -2.02 20.18
CA GLU A 228 4.74 -0.88 20.63
C GLU A 228 6.22 -1.20 20.58
N LYS A 229 6.65 -2.30 21.22
CA LYS A 229 8.04 -2.72 21.20
C LYS A 229 8.59 -2.84 19.77
N LYS A 230 7.80 -3.42 18.86
CA LYS A 230 8.22 -3.59 17.47
C LYS A 230 8.31 -2.27 16.72
N LEU A 231 7.26 -1.47 16.77
CA LEU A 231 7.18 -0.22 15.99
C LEU A 231 8.14 0.85 16.51
N PHE A 232 8.41 0.90 17.81
CA PHE A 232 9.21 1.97 18.43
C PHE A 232 10.67 1.57 18.68
N GLU A 233 10.98 0.28 18.88
CA GLU A 233 12.32 -0.15 19.30
C GLU A 233 13.00 -1.10 18.30
N GLU A 234 12.29 -2.09 17.76
CA GLU A 234 12.91 -3.17 16.96
C GLU A 234 12.93 -2.91 15.45
N PHE A 235 11.91 -2.22 14.93
CA PHE A 235 11.75 -2.03 13.50
C PHE A 235 12.76 -1.02 12.94
N LYS A 236 13.14 -1.26 11.68
CA LYS A 236 14.03 -0.39 10.92
C LYS A 236 13.25 0.38 9.85
N PHE A 237 13.53 1.67 9.74
CA PHE A 237 12.81 2.57 8.85
C PHE A 237 13.76 3.43 8.01
N ARG A 238 14.90 2.86 7.60
CA ARG A 238 15.93 3.58 6.85
C ARG A 238 15.35 4.03 5.51
N ALA A 239 15.65 5.26 5.15
CA ALA A 239 15.24 5.90 3.90
C ALA A 239 13.71 6.02 3.67
N ILE A 240 12.87 5.65 4.64
CA ILE A 240 11.41 5.73 4.49
C ILE A 240 10.97 7.19 4.29
N SER A 241 11.50 8.11 5.09
CA SER A 241 11.21 9.53 5.01
C SER A 241 12.24 10.31 4.18
N ASP A 242 13.27 9.66 3.62
CA ASP A 242 14.29 10.35 2.82
C ASP A 242 13.75 10.71 1.42
N PRO A 243 13.63 12.00 1.07
CA PRO A 243 13.11 12.42 -0.23
C PRO A 243 14.09 12.14 -1.38
N ASN A 244 15.37 11.93 -1.09
CA ASN A 244 16.39 11.61 -2.10
C ASN A 244 16.36 10.14 -2.51
N VAL A 245 15.77 9.28 -1.69
CA VAL A 245 15.59 7.87 -2.01
C VAL A 245 14.30 7.71 -2.80
N LYS A 246 14.48 7.38 -4.08
CA LYS A 246 13.37 7.19 -5.00
C LYS A 246 12.50 6.01 -4.57
N LYS A 247 11.20 6.28 -4.52
CA LYS A 247 10.13 5.32 -4.23
C LYS A 247 9.23 5.22 -5.44
N ASN A 248 9.04 4.00 -5.94
CA ASN A 248 8.06 3.73 -6.99
C ASN A 248 6.69 3.40 -6.38
N GLU A 249 5.66 3.28 -7.22
CA GLU A 249 4.29 2.99 -6.76
C GLU A 249 4.20 1.70 -5.92
N ASN A 250 4.91 0.64 -6.29
CA ASN A 250 4.93 -0.60 -5.51
C ASN A 250 5.62 -0.42 -4.15
N ASP A 251 6.70 0.38 -4.10
CA ASP A 251 7.34 0.72 -2.82
C ASP A 251 6.33 1.44 -1.93
N LEU A 252 5.64 2.47 -2.43
CA LEU A 252 4.64 3.23 -1.67
C LEU A 252 3.47 2.35 -1.20
N ARG A 253 2.98 1.44 -2.05
CA ARG A 253 1.93 0.48 -1.71
C ARG A 253 2.35 -0.50 -0.62
N LEU A 254 3.60 -0.95 -0.63
CA LEU A 254 4.13 -1.81 0.43
C LEU A 254 4.30 -1.04 1.74
N LEU A 255 4.83 0.18 1.67
CA LEU A 255 5.04 1.03 2.84
C LEU A 255 3.71 1.40 3.53
N ALA A 256 2.61 1.47 2.79
CA ALA A 256 1.27 1.64 3.35
C ALA A 256 0.87 0.56 4.38
N ASN A 257 1.52 -0.61 4.38
CA ASN A 257 1.29 -1.64 5.41
C ASN A 257 1.81 -1.23 6.80
N TYR A 258 2.87 -0.39 6.86
CA TYR A 258 3.32 0.16 8.14
C TYR A 258 2.25 1.06 8.73
N SER A 259 1.66 1.95 7.93
CA SER A 259 0.58 2.81 8.42
C SER A 259 -0.64 2.01 8.87
N SER A 260 -0.96 0.89 8.20
CA SER A 260 -2.00 -0.02 8.72
C SER A 260 -1.63 -0.53 10.12
N SER A 261 -0.37 -0.90 10.35
CA SER A 261 0.10 -1.39 11.65
C SER A 261 0.07 -0.31 12.73
N PHE A 262 0.57 0.89 12.43
CA PHE A 262 0.50 2.04 13.34
C PHE A 262 -0.95 2.42 13.65
N LEU A 263 -1.83 2.52 12.66
CA LEU A 263 -3.23 2.91 12.87
C LEU A 263 -4.02 1.85 13.62
N THR A 264 -3.74 0.58 13.42
CA THR A 264 -4.35 -0.49 14.23
C THR A 264 -3.95 -0.36 15.69
N LEU A 265 -2.67 -0.08 15.99
CA LEU A 265 -2.23 0.17 17.36
C LEU A 265 -2.88 1.46 17.93
N ALA A 266 -2.84 2.55 17.18
CA ALA A 266 -3.38 3.83 17.61
C ALA A 266 -4.90 3.77 17.87
N ASP A 267 -5.68 3.11 17.00
CA ASP A 267 -7.11 2.91 17.21
C ASP A 267 -7.40 1.99 18.40
N THR A 268 -6.55 1.00 18.66
CA THR A 268 -6.67 0.14 19.85
C THR A 268 -6.48 0.96 21.13
N LEU A 269 -5.45 1.80 21.18
CA LEU A 269 -5.19 2.71 22.31
C LEU A 269 -6.30 3.74 22.48
N ARG A 270 -6.78 4.33 21.38
CA ARG A 270 -7.92 5.27 21.38
C ARG A 270 -9.16 4.64 21.98
N ARG A 271 -9.51 3.41 21.57
CA ARG A 271 -10.68 2.67 22.12
C ARG A 271 -10.52 2.32 23.60
N ALA A 272 -9.28 2.17 24.07
CA ALA A 272 -8.96 1.98 25.49
C ALA A 272 -9.00 3.29 26.30
N GLY A 273 -9.24 4.44 25.64
CA GLY A 273 -9.22 5.76 26.28
C GLY A 273 -7.82 6.33 26.49
N GLU A 274 -6.79 5.69 25.93
CA GLU A 274 -5.38 6.08 26.07
C GLU A 274 -4.99 7.10 24.99
N TYR A 275 -5.67 8.25 24.99
CA TYR A 275 -5.61 9.22 23.88
C TYR A 275 -4.21 9.79 23.63
N GLN A 276 -3.42 10.07 24.67
CA GLN A 276 -2.06 10.60 24.48
C GLN A 276 -1.15 9.57 23.80
N ARG A 277 -1.22 8.29 24.18
CA ARG A 277 -0.47 7.22 23.51
C ARG A 277 -0.96 7.02 22.08
N ALA A 278 -2.26 7.10 21.85
CA ALA A 278 -2.84 7.02 20.51
C ALA A 278 -2.36 8.17 19.60
N GLU A 279 -2.24 9.39 20.14
CA GLU A 279 -1.70 10.58 19.46
C GLU A 279 -0.23 10.36 19.09
N GLU A 280 0.60 9.89 20.03
CA GLU A 280 2.02 9.58 19.79
C GLU A 280 2.21 8.59 18.63
N VAL A 281 1.44 7.50 18.63
CA VAL A 281 1.49 6.48 17.55
C VAL A 281 1.03 7.07 16.21
N GLY A 282 -0.04 7.87 16.22
CA GLY A 282 -0.55 8.54 15.02
C GLY A 282 0.43 9.55 14.43
N LEU A 283 1.08 10.35 15.27
CA LEU A 283 2.09 11.33 14.86
C LEU A 283 3.39 10.68 14.38
N MET A 284 3.82 9.57 15.00
CA MET A 284 4.97 8.80 14.51
C MET A 284 4.72 8.25 13.11
N ASN A 285 3.54 7.66 12.89
CA ASN A 285 3.12 7.19 11.58
C ASN A 285 3.16 8.32 10.54
N LEU A 286 2.57 9.46 10.89
CA LEU A 286 2.54 10.63 10.04
C LEU A 286 3.95 11.13 9.68
N GLY A 287 4.84 11.26 10.66
CA GLY A 287 6.22 11.71 10.43
C GLY A 287 7.03 10.76 9.55
N MET A 288 6.75 9.46 9.62
CA MET A 288 7.43 8.46 8.80
C MET A 288 6.86 8.34 7.39
N LEU A 289 5.55 8.51 7.24
CA LEU A 289 4.79 8.31 6.01
C LEU A 289 3.94 9.55 5.71
N PRO A 290 4.57 10.72 5.49
CA PRO A 290 3.85 11.98 5.35
C PRO A 290 2.97 12.05 4.11
N TRP A 291 3.14 11.16 3.13
CA TRP A 291 2.26 11.07 1.95
C TRP A 291 1.00 10.21 2.20
N ASP A 292 0.94 9.49 3.31
CA ASP A 292 -0.23 8.70 3.66
C ASP A 292 -1.30 9.60 4.28
N TRP A 293 -2.49 9.58 3.70
CA TRP A 293 -3.61 10.41 4.13
C TRP A 293 -4.31 9.86 5.38
N ARG A 294 -4.19 8.56 5.65
CA ARG A 294 -4.95 7.88 6.72
C ARG A 294 -4.62 8.37 8.14
N PRO A 295 -3.36 8.64 8.51
CA PRO A 295 -3.01 9.22 9.82
C PRO A 295 -3.66 10.57 10.08
N TYR A 296 -3.86 11.40 9.05
CA TYR A 296 -4.54 12.67 9.19
C TYR A 296 -5.99 12.49 9.62
N GLY A 297 -6.75 11.64 8.92
CA GLY A 297 -8.15 11.36 9.27
C GLY A 297 -8.27 10.79 10.68
N PHE A 298 -7.36 9.89 11.06
CA PHE A 298 -7.30 9.35 12.42
C PHE A 298 -7.02 10.43 13.48
N LEU A 299 -6.00 11.28 13.28
CA LEU A 299 -5.64 12.33 14.23
C LEU A 299 -6.73 13.40 14.36
N VAL A 300 -7.37 13.80 13.25
CA VAL A 300 -8.53 14.71 13.29
C VAL A 300 -9.66 14.11 14.14
N GLN A 301 -9.98 12.84 13.94
CA GLN A 301 -10.98 12.15 14.77
C GLN A 301 -10.55 12.12 16.25
N LEU A 302 -9.31 11.74 16.52
CA LEU A 302 -8.76 11.64 17.87
C LEU A 302 -8.83 12.99 18.61
N TYR A 303 -8.37 14.07 17.98
CA TYR A 303 -8.46 15.42 18.56
C TYR A 303 -9.90 15.85 18.79
N GLY A 304 -10.83 15.41 17.94
CA GLY A 304 -12.25 15.59 18.17
C GLY A 304 -12.78 14.91 19.43
N GLU A 305 -12.34 13.67 19.68
CA GLU A 305 -12.66 12.93 20.91
C GLU A 305 -12.00 13.54 22.15
N MET A 306 -10.85 14.19 21.99
CA MET A 306 -10.16 14.93 23.05
C MET A 306 -10.73 16.33 23.29
N GLY A 307 -11.56 16.86 22.38
CA GLY A 307 -12.04 18.25 22.42
C GLY A 307 -10.97 19.29 22.04
N GLU A 308 -9.87 18.88 21.41
CA GLU A 308 -8.73 19.73 21.05
C GLU A 308 -8.83 20.21 19.59
N LEU A 309 -9.85 21.03 19.30
CA LEU A 309 -10.10 21.51 17.94
C LEU A 309 -8.90 22.25 17.33
N ASP A 310 -8.21 23.06 18.12
CA ASP A 310 -7.05 23.85 17.69
C ASP A 310 -5.93 22.94 17.13
N LYS A 311 -5.71 21.76 17.73
CA LYS A 311 -4.73 20.80 17.21
C LYS A 311 -5.16 20.19 15.88
N ALA A 312 -6.45 19.95 15.68
CA ALA A 312 -6.97 19.47 14.41
C ALA A 312 -6.81 20.51 13.30
N GLU A 313 -7.04 21.78 13.61
CA GLU A 313 -6.80 22.90 12.68
C GLU A 313 -5.30 23.01 12.33
N GLU A 314 -4.44 23.04 13.36
CA GLU A 314 -2.97 23.15 13.19
C GLU A 314 -2.40 21.98 12.36
N LEU A 315 -2.91 20.76 12.57
CA LEU A 315 -2.53 19.59 11.78
C LEU A 315 -2.81 19.80 10.28
N MET A 316 -3.96 20.40 9.95
CA MET A 316 -4.34 20.62 8.55
C MET A 316 -3.57 21.79 7.92
N GLU A 317 -3.29 22.85 8.68
CA GLU A 317 -2.52 24.01 8.20
C GLU A 317 -1.06 23.65 7.92
N LYS A 318 -0.39 22.95 8.85
CA LYS A 318 1.02 22.54 8.68
C LYS A 318 1.24 21.60 7.50
N ASN A 319 0.17 20.97 7.01
CA ASN A 319 0.21 19.92 6.01
C ASN A 319 -0.62 20.25 4.77
N GLU A 320 -0.85 21.53 4.47
CA GLU A 320 -1.50 21.96 3.22
C GLU A 320 -0.83 21.38 1.95
N ILE A 321 0.41 20.89 2.08
CA ILE A 321 1.25 20.26 1.05
C ILE A 321 0.91 18.76 0.83
N LEU A 322 -0.13 18.20 1.46
CA LEU A 322 -0.54 16.82 1.17
C LEU A 322 -1.12 16.70 -0.26
N GLU A 323 -0.25 16.48 -1.24
CA GLU A 323 -0.62 16.19 -2.63
C GLU A 323 -1.13 14.74 -2.74
N THR A 324 -2.35 14.52 -2.24
CA THR A 324 -3.08 13.26 -2.38
C THR A 324 -4.46 13.52 -2.98
N ASP A 325 -4.92 12.57 -3.79
CA ASP A 325 -6.30 12.50 -4.27
C ASP A 325 -7.34 12.34 -3.15
N LYS A 326 -6.89 12.07 -1.91
CA LYS A 326 -7.74 11.91 -0.72
C LYS A 326 -7.81 13.14 0.18
N LYS A 327 -7.20 14.26 -0.21
CA LYS A 327 -7.12 15.49 0.59
C LYS A 327 -8.51 15.96 1.04
N ASP A 328 -9.47 15.99 0.13
CA ASP A 328 -10.83 16.44 0.40
C ASP A 328 -11.57 15.58 1.43
N TYR A 329 -11.27 14.27 1.50
CA TYR A 329 -11.85 13.39 2.51
C TYR A 329 -11.35 13.72 3.92
N ILE A 330 -10.10 14.18 4.05
CA ILE A 330 -9.55 14.61 5.34
C ILE A 330 -10.20 15.93 5.77
N TYR A 331 -10.32 16.91 4.87
CA TYR A 331 -11.04 18.15 5.18
C TYR A 331 -12.53 17.91 5.45
N MET A 332 -13.13 16.90 4.84
CA MET A 332 -14.49 16.46 5.17
C MET A 332 -14.56 15.97 6.63
N SER A 333 -13.57 15.22 7.11
CA SER A 333 -13.48 14.82 8.52
C SER A 333 -13.33 16.03 9.45
N LEU A 334 -12.53 17.04 9.08
CA LEU A 334 -12.43 18.29 9.86
C LEU A 334 -13.76 19.06 9.87
N ALA A 335 -14.45 19.16 8.75
CA ALA A 335 -15.76 19.81 8.70
C ALA A 335 -16.82 19.06 9.52
N GLN A 336 -16.78 17.73 9.55
CA GLN A 336 -17.62 16.93 10.44
C GLN A 336 -17.30 17.19 11.91
N LEU A 337 -16.01 17.34 12.24
CA LEU A 337 -15.58 17.71 13.57
C LEU A 337 -16.08 19.10 13.97
N TYR A 338 -15.96 20.11 13.10
CA TYR A 338 -16.55 21.42 13.36
C TYR A 338 -18.05 21.33 13.69
N ARG A 339 -18.79 20.53 12.92
CA ARG A 339 -20.23 20.31 13.17
C ARG A 339 -20.48 19.65 14.53
N SER A 340 -19.70 18.64 14.93
CA SER A 340 -19.90 17.96 16.22
C SER A 340 -19.52 18.83 17.42
N GLN A 341 -18.62 19.80 17.24
CA GLN A 341 -18.20 20.75 18.28
C GLN A 341 -19.05 22.03 18.31
N GLY A 342 -20.10 22.13 17.48
CA GLY A 342 -20.99 23.29 17.44
C GLY A 342 -20.50 24.46 16.57
N GLU A 343 -19.32 24.33 15.95
CA GLU A 343 -18.74 25.29 15.00
C GLU A 343 -19.38 25.15 13.60
N GLN A 344 -20.70 25.30 13.55
CA GLN A 344 -21.51 24.99 12.37
C GLN A 344 -21.14 25.87 11.16
N ASP A 345 -20.76 27.12 11.39
CA ASP A 345 -20.39 28.07 10.34
C ASP A 345 -19.07 27.67 9.68
N LYS A 346 -18.03 27.35 10.48
CA LYS A 346 -16.75 26.81 9.98
C LYS A 346 -16.96 25.52 9.17
N SER A 347 -17.83 24.63 9.64
CA SER A 347 -18.19 23.38 8.95
C SER A 347 -18.76 23.64 7.55
N VAL A 348 -19.75 24.54 7.46
CA VAL A 348 -20.42 24.89 6.20
C VAL A 348 -19.47 25.64 5.27
N GLU A 349 -18.64 26.54 5.79
CA GLU A 349 -17.63 27.26 5.01
C GLU A 349 -16.64 26.29 4.36
N LEU A 350 -16.07 25.37 5.14
CA LEU A 350 -15.11 24.38 4.64
C LEU A 350 -15.75 23.47 3.59
N MET A 351 -16.98 23.00 3.80
CA MET A 351 -17.69 22.17 2.82
C MET A 351 -18.01 22.92 1.54
N ASN A 352 -18.37 24.21 1.63
CA ASN A 352 -18.51 25.05 0.44
C ASN A 352 -17.18 25.20 -0.31
N ARG A 353 -16.05 25.37 0.39
CA ARG A 353 -14.72 25.41 -0.24
C ARG A 353 -14.39 24.09 -0.96
N LEU A 354 -14.77 22.94 -0.41
CA LEU A 354 -14.58 21.63 -1.06
C LEU A 354 -15.49 21.44 -2.27
N LEU A 355 -16.74 21.91 -2.21
CA LEU A 355 -17.65 21.95 -3.37
C LEU A 355 -17.11 22.86 -4.49
N GLU A 356 -16.47 23.96 -4.07
CA GLU A 356 -15.50 24.84 -4.72
C GLU A 356 -14.46 24.21 -5.62
N GLY A 357 -13.92 23.08 -5.17
CA GLY A 357 -12.70 22.50 -5.72
C GLY A 357 -12.75 22.25 -7.22
N ASP A 358 -11.58 22.09 -7.82
CA ASP A 358 -11.44 21.56 -9.18
C ASP A 358 -10.57 20.29 -9.15
N PRO A 359 -11.17 19.09 -9.29
CA PRO A 359 -12.60 18.82 -9.52
C PRO A 359 -13.47 19.05 -8.26
N PRO A 360 -14.78 19.31 -8.42
CA PRO A 360 -15.66 19.58 -7.30
C PRO A 360 -15.94 18.30 -6.46
N PHE A 361 -15.87 18.42 -5.13
CA PHE A 361 -15.97 17.29 -4.22
C PHE A 361 -17.43 16.90 -3.94
N LYS A 362 -17.95 15.89 -4.65
CA LYS A 362 -19.36 15.45 -4.55
C LYS A 362 -19.85 15.15 -3.12
N PRO A 363 -19.08 14.52 -2.21
CA PRO A 363 -19.54 14.31 -0.84
C PRO A 363 -19.86 15.60 -0.07
N ALA A 364 -19.19 16.73 -0.38
CA ALA A 364 -19.53 18.02 0.22
C ALA A 364 -20.93 18.49 -0.16
N LEU A 365 -21.39 18.21 -1.39
CA LEU A 365 -22.77 18.51 -1.79
C LEU A 365 -23.76 17.76 -0.90
N GLN A 366 -23.57 16.45 -0.71
CA GLN A 366 -24.47 15.63 0.12
C GLN A 366 -24.51 16.12 1.56
N PHE A 367 -23.36 16.51 2.11
CA PHE A 367 -23.26 17.10 3.45
C PHE A 367 -24.06 18.41 3.54
N LEU A 368 -23.85 19.35 2.62
CA LEU A 368 -24.51 20.64 2.60
C LEU A 368 -26.02 20.51 2.37
N LEU A 369 -26.45 19.62 1.46
CA LEU A 369 -27.87 19.33 1.27
C LEU A 369 -28.51 18.81 2.55
N SER A 370 -27.86 17.87 3.25
CA SER A 370 -28.37 17.36 4.53
C SER A 370 -28.49 18.48 5.57
N HIS A 371 -27.48 19.36 5.65
CA HIS A 371 -27.49 20.52 6.55
C HIS A 371 -28.68 21.46 6.30
N TYR A 372 -28.91 21.89 5.06
CA TYR A 372 -30.00 22.81 4.74
C TYR A 372 -31.38 22.15 4.75
N TYR A 373 -31.44 20.83 4.51
CA TYR A 373 -32.67 20.05 4.67
C TYR A 373 -33.13 20.00 6.12
N GLU A 374 -32.22 19.77 7.07
CA GLU A 374 -32.51 19.83 8.50
C GLU A 374 -33.00 21.21 8.95
N LYS A 375 -32.42 22.28 8.39
CA LYS A 375 -32.84 23.67 8.63
C LYS A 375 -34.14 24.06 7.92
N LYS A 376 -34.68 23.17 7.06
CA LYS A 376 -35.83 23.45 6.19
C LYS A 376 -35.62 24.67 5.28
N ASP A 377 -34.36 24.93 4.93
CA ASP A 377 -33.98 26.06 4.08
C ASP A 377 -34.05 25.65 2.61
N ARG A 378 -35.26 25.76 2.06
CA ARG A 378 -35.56 25.40 0.67
C ARG A 378 -34.77 26.24 -0.33
N GLU A 379 -34.53 27.51 -0.01
CA GLU A 379 -33.82 28.42 -0.91
C GLU A 379 -32.35 28.00 -1.07
N GLN A 380 -31.67 27.70 0.03
CA GLN A 380 -30.28 27.22 0.00
C GLN A 380 -30.16 25.85 -0.67
N LEU A 381 -31.13 24.95 -0.47
CA LEU A 381 -31.16 23.66 -1.17
C LEU A 381 -31.23 23.83 -2.70
N ILE A 382 -32.12 24.70 -3.18
CA ILE A 382 -32.25 25.02 -4.60
C ILE A 382 -30.95 25.63 -5.12
N PHE A 383 -30.42 26.63 -4.41
CA PHE A 383 -29.20 27.34 -4.80
C PHE A 383 -28.00 26.38 -4.94
N LEU A 384 -27.79 25.48 -3.98
CA LEU A 384 -26.71 24.49 -4.03
C LEU A 384 -26.84 23.53 -5.22
N LEU A 385 -28.05 23.04 -5.48
CA LEU A 385 -28.30 22.12 -6.59
C LEU A 385 -28.09 22.81 -7.94
N GLU A 386 -28.58 24.04 -8.11
CA GLU A 386 -28.34 24.83 -9.31
C GLU A 386 -26.84 25.05 -9.56
N ARG A 387 -26.10 25.42 -8.51
CA ARG A 387 -24.66 25.61 -8.55
C ARG A 387 -23.91 24.34 -8.93
N TRP A 388 -24.28 23.18 -8.36
CA TRP A 388 -23.69 21.89 -8.70
C TRP A 388 -23.97 21.50 -10.15
N ILE A 389 -25.22 21.62 -10.60
CA ILE A 389 -25.65 21.24 -11.96
C ILE A 389 -24.98 22.11 -13.01
N ALA A 390 -24.74 23.40 -12.74
CA ALA A 390 -24.02 24.29 -13.66
C ALA A 390 -22.61 23.76 -13.99
N ARG A 391 -21.95 23.08 -13.04
CA ARG A 391 -20.63 22.45 -13.24
C ARG A 391 -20.73 20.96 -13.63
N ASN A 392 -21.87 20.32 -13.37
CA ASN A 392 -22.09 18.88 -13.57
C ASN A 392 -23.42 18.62 -14.30
N PRO A 393 -23.58 19.03 -15.57
CA PRO A 393 -24.87 19.02 -16.28
C PRO A 393 -25.44 17.61 -16.53
N ASN A 394 -24.64 16.56 -16.34
CA ASN A 394 -25.05 15.17 -16.56
C ASN A 394 -25.48 14.45 -15.25
N ASP A 395 -25.48 15.13 -14.10
CA ASP A 395 -25.91 14.53 -12.82
C ASP A 395 -27.44 14.49 -12.70
N ASN A 396 -28.05 13.46 -13.30
CA ASN A 396 -29.50 13.25 -13.31
C ASN A 396 -30.12 13.20 -11.90
N ASN A 397 -29.36 12.72 -10.91
CA ASN A 397 -29.84 12.66 -9.53
C ASN A 397 -29.99 14.07 -8.95
N ALA A 398 -28.99 14.94 -9.18
CA ALA A 398 -29.07 16.34 -8.75
C ALA A 398 -30.19 17.10 -9.48
N ILE A 399 -30.38 16.86 -10.79
CA ILE A 399 -31.46 17.47 -11.57
C ILE A 399 -32.84 17.04 -11.04
N SER A 400 -33.02 15.74 -10.75
CA SER A 400 -34.26 15.22 -10.18
C SER A 400 -34.55 15.83 -8.82
N ALA A 401 -33.54 15.92 -7.94
CA ALA A 401 -33.65 16.57 -6.64
C ALA A 401 -34.02 18.05 -6.79
N LEU A 402 -33.42 18.78 -7.74
CA LEU A 402 -33.74 20.19 -8.00
C LEU A 402 -35.20 20.36 -8.43
N ASN A 403 -35.68 19.52 -9.34
CA ASN A 403 -37.07 19.56 -9.80
C ASN A 403 -38.06 19.27 -8.66
N GLN A 404 -37.73 18.30 -7.80
CA GLN A 404 -38.53 18.03 -6.61
C GLN A 404 -38.57 19.24 -5.67
N MET A 405 -37.41 19.85 -5.40
CA MET A 405 -37.29 21.04 -4.54
C MET A 405 -37.96 22.27 -5.14
N LYS A 406 -38.06 22.40 -6.47
CA LYS A 406 -38.77 23.50 -7.15
C LYS A 406 -40.28 23.29 -7.27
N SER A 407 -40.78 22.06 -7.09
CA SER A 407 -42.20 21.78 -7.16
C SER A 407 -42.99 22.63 -6.16
N PRO A 408 -44.07 23.32 -6.57
CA PRO A 408 -44.91 24.08 -5.64
C PRO A 408 -45.52 23.20 -4.54
N ASP A 409 -45.67 21.90 -4.79
CA ASP A 409 -46.19 20.91 -3.85
C ASP A 409 -45.14 20.36 -2.87
N PHE A 410 -43.88 20.77 -2.99
CA PHE A 410 -42.82 20.31 -2.09
C PHE A 410 -43.10 20.72 -0.65
N LYS A 411 -43.11 19.73 0.24
CA LYS A 411 -43.18 19.91 1.68
C LYS A 411 -42.08 19.08 2.34
N PHE A 412 -41.42 19.67 3.33
CA PHE A 412 -40.54 18.90 4.19
C PHE A 412 -41.37 17.85 4.95
N PRO A 413 -40.89 16.59 5.08
CA PRO A 413 -41.55 15.57 5.87
C PRO A 413 -41.85 16.07 7.28
N SER A 414 -43.05 15.79 7.78
CA SER A 414 -43.35 15.99 9.20
C SER A 414 -42.53 15.00 10.03
N SER A 415 -42.03 15.44 11.19
CA SER A 415 -41.18 14.66 12.09
C SER A 415 -41.84 13.41 12.71
N GLU A 416 -43.08 13.08 12.32
CA GLU A 416 -43.86 11.94 12.84
C GLU A 416 -43.71 10.66 11.99
N SER A 417 -42.99 10.71 10.84
CA SER A 417 -42.90 9.54 9.94
C SER A 417 -41.59 8.73 10.03
N THR A 418 -40.65 9.05 10.91
CA THR A 418 -39.36 8.33 11.05
C THR A 418 -39.37 7.24 12.13
N GLY A 419 -40.51 6.62 12.38
CA GLY A 419 -40.66 5.45 13.24
C GLY A 419 -40.39 4.09 12.58
N GLN A 420 -39.85 4.05 11.36
CA GLN A 420 -39.39 2.81 10.73
C GLN A 420 -37.86 2.85 10.58
N ASN A 421 -37.21 2.08 11.46
CA ASN A 421 -35.79 1.76 11.48
C ASN A 421 -35.23 1.43 10.07
N PRO A 422 -34.01 1.88 9.74
CA PRO A 422 -33.07 1.10 8.93
C PRO A 422 -32.61 -0.16 9.67
#